data_AF-A0A2M8LIB4-F1
#
_entry.id   AF-A0A2M8LIB4-F1
#
_cell.length_a   1.000
_cell.length_b   1.000
_cell.length_c   1.000
_cell.angle_alpha   90.00
_cell.angle_beta   90.00
_cell.angle_gamma   90.00
#
_symmetry.space_group_name_H-M   'P 1'
#
loop_
_entity.id
_entity.type
_entity.pdbx_description
1 polymer ?
#
loop_
_entity_poly.entity_id
_entity_poly.type
_entity_poly.pdbx_seq_one_letter_code
_entity_poly.pdbx_strand_id
1 'polypeptide(L)'
;MSSDAPYYRLAGRIFADFSGTIAVPAVLGALSGKWLDERYGTEPLYLLILLTLALVFTGFAIVKKAKKYTVQYESLIKRKS
;
A
#
# COMPACT_ATOMS: atom_id res chain seq x y z
N MET A 1 -7.69 -1.55 -34.02
CA MET A 1 -7.83 -1.17 -32.60
C MET A 1 -6.49 -1.43 -31.93
N SER A 2 -5.80 -0.39 -31.46
CA SER A 2 -4.59 -0.57 -30.66
C SER A 2 -4.94 -1.39 -29.41
N SER A 3 -4.12 -2.37 -29.06
CA SER A 3 -4.39 -3.23 -27.91
C SER A 3 -4.26 -2.39 -26.63
N ASP A 4 -5.38 -2.14 -25.95
CA ASP A 4 -5.41 -1.46 -24.64
C ASP A 4 -5.06 -2.39 -23.48
N ALA A 5 -4.84 -3.67 -23.75
CA ALA A 5 -4.39 -4.69 -22.80
C ALA A 5 -3.22 -4.27 -21.88
N PRO A 6 -2.14 -3.60 -22.33
CA PRO A 6 -1.07 -3.15 -21.43
C PRO A 6 -1.53 -2.13 -20.39
N TYR A 7 -2.51 -1.28 -20.71
CA TYR A 7 -3.05 -0.30 -19.76
C TYR A 7 -3.87 -0.98 -18.67
N TYR A 8 -4.75 -1.92 -19.04
CA TYR A 8 -5.53 -2.70 -18.06
C TYR A 8 -4.63 -3.55 -17.15
N ARG A 9 -3.57 -4.15 -17.70
CA ARG A 9 -2.57 -4.89 -16.91
C ARG A 9 -1.83 -3.98 -15.93
N LEU A 10 -1.43 -2.79 -16.38
CA LEU A 10 -0.76 -1.82 -15.50
C LEU A 10 -1.72 -1.33 -14.39
N ALA A 11 -2.96 -1.00 -14.74
CA ALA A 11 -3.97 -0.58 -13.78
C ALA A 11 -4.25 -1.66 -12.72
N GLY A 12 -4.41 -2.93 -13.14
CA GLY A 12 -4.58 -4.06 -12.23
C GLY A 12 -3.37 -4.25 -11.31
N ARG A 13 -2.14 -4.10 -11.84
CA ARG A 13 -0.92 -4.15 -11.03
C ARG A 13 -0.85 -3.03 -10.00
N ILE A 14 -1.19 -1.80 -10.40
CA ILE A 14 -1.24 -0.64 -9.50
C ILE A 14 -2.24 -0.93 -8.38
N PHE A 15 -3.48 -1.30 -8.73
CA PHE A 15 -4.52 -1.61 -7.74
C PHE A 15 -4.05 -2.65 -6.73
N ALA A 16 -3.61 -3.82 -7.20
CA ALA A 16 -3.18 -4.90 -6.32
C ALA A 16 -2.00 -4.49 -5.42
N ASP A 17 -1.02 -3.77 -5.98
CA ASP A 17 0.18 -3.37 -5.25
C ASP A 17 -0.12 -2.31 -4.18
N PHE A 18 -0.99 -1.33 -4.46
CA PHE A 18 -1.42 -0.34 -3.46
C PHE A 18 -2.32 -0.98 -2.40
N SER A 19 -3.29 -1.81 -2.78
CA SER A 19 -4.13 -2.54 -1.84
C SER A 19 -3.30 -3.38 -0.87
N GLY A 20 -2.33 -4.15 -1.38
CA GLY A 20 -1.43 -4.94 -0.54
C GLY A 20 -0.54 -4.07 0.36
N THR A 21 -0.02 -2.96 -0.18
CA THR A 21 0.81 -2.02 0.58
C THR A 21 0.06 -1.41 1.76
N ILE A 22 -1.25 -1.15 1.64
CA ILE A 22 -2.07 -0.58 2.71
C ILE A 22 -2.57 -1.65 3.67
N ALA A 23 -3.18 -2.72 3.14
CA ALA A 23 -3.87 -3.72 3.93
C ALA A 23 -2.91 -4.51 4.82
N VAL A 24 -1.74 -4.91 4.29
CA VAL A 24 -0.82 -5.79 5.03
C VAL A 24 -0.32 -5.13 6.32
N PRO A 25 0.25 -3.91 6.30
CA PRO A 25 0.76 -3.29 7.53
C PRO A 25 -0.35 -2.91 8.50
N ALA A 26 -1.53 -2.50 8.00
CA ALA A 26 -2.67 -2.16 8.85
C ALA A 26 -3.18 -3.39 9.62
N VAL A 27 -3.37 -4.53 8.93
CA VAL A 27 -3.80 -5.78 9.56
C VAL A 27 -2.75 -6.30 10.53
N LEU A 28 -1.47 -6.30 10.13
CA LEU A 28 -0.38 -6.71 11.03
C LEU A 28 -0.29 -5.82 12.27
N GLY A 29 -0.38 -4.50 12.10
CA GLY A 29 -0.36 -3.54 13.21
C GLY A 29 -1.54 -3.71 14.16
N ALA A 30 -2.75 -3.91 13.63
CA ALA A 30 -3.94 -4.15 14.45
C ALA A 30 -3.85 -5.46 15.24
N LEU A 31 -3.48 -6.56 14.59
CA LEU A 31 -3.38 -7.88 15.24
C LEU A 31 -2.29 -7.90 16.31
N SER A 32 -1.09 -7.40 15.97
CA SER A 32 0.03 -7.35 16.93
C SER A 32 -0.23 -6.36 18.08
N GLY A 33 -0.86 -5.22 17.79
CA GLY A 33 -1.18 -4.21 18.79
C GLY A 33 -2.21 -4.70 19.80
N LYS A 34 -3.31 -5.30 19.32
CA LYS A 34 -4.32 -5.91 20.19
C LYS A 34 -3.72 -7.01 21.06
N TRP A 35 -2.89 -7.87 20.47
CA TRP A 35 -2.22 -8.94 21.22
C TRP A 35 -1.26 -8.41 22.30
N LEU A 36 -0.52 -7.34 22.02
CA LEU A 36 0.33 -6.67 23.01
C LEU A 36 -0.51 -6.04 24.12
N ASP A 37 -1.57 -5.33 23.74
CA ASP A 37 -2.45 -4.65 24.70
C ASP A 37 -3.10 -5.66 25.68
N GLU A 38 -3.60 -6.80 25.18
CA GLU A 38 -4.15 -7.89 25.98
C GLU A 38 -3.09 -8.51 26.90
N ARG A 39 -1.85 -8.71 26.39
CA ARG A 39 -0.77 -9.33 27.15
C ARG A 39 -0.26 -8.47 28.31
N TYR A 40 -0.23 -7.15 28.12
CA TYR A 40 0.34 -6.20 29.09
C TYR A 40 -0.70 -5.39 29.87
N GLY A 41 -2.00 -5.58 29.59
CA GLY A 41 -3.08 -4.82 30.25
C GLY A 41 -3.03 -3.32 29.91
N THR A 42 -2.66 -3.00 28.68
CA THR A 42 -2.37 -1.62 28.22
C THR A 42 -3.37 -1.12 27.19
N GLU A 43 -4.52 -1.81 27.04
CA GLU A 43 -5.55 -1.44 26.07
C GLU A 43 -5.95 0.05 26.17
N PRO A 44 -5.95 0.83 25.06
CA PRO A 44 -5.60 0.49 23.67
C PRO A 44 -4.26 1.09 23.18
N LEU A 45 -3.24 1.17 24.03
CA LEU A 45 -2.02 1.95 23.78
C LEU A 45 -1.16 1.37 22.65
N TYR A 46 -0.81 0.09 22.70
CA TYR A 46 0.04 -0.55 21.67
C TYR A 46 -0.69 -0.68 20.34
N LEU A 47 -2.00 -0.90 20.35
CA LEU A 47 -2.82 -0.84 19.14
C LEU A 47 -2.70 0.51 18.44
N LEU A 48 -2.85 1.62 19.17
CA LEU A 48 -2.73 2.97 18.59
C LEU A 48 -1.32 3.24 18.06
N ILE A 49 -0.29 2.85 18.81
CA ILE A 49 1.11 3.04 18.40
C ILE A 49 1.40 2.26 17.11
N LEU A 50 1.07 0.96 17.08
CA LEU A 50 1.39 0.11 15.92
C LEU A 50 0.56 0.46 14.69
N LEU A 51 -0.71 0.85 14.84
CA LEU A 51 -1.50 1.36 13.72
C LEU A 51 -0.96 2.69 13.18
N THR A 52 -0.51 3.59 14.07
CA THR A 52 0.09 4.86 13.65
C THR A 52 1.41 4.61 12.89
N LEU A 53 2.25 3.70 13.40
CA LEU A 53 3.49 3.32 12.71
C LEU A 53 3.21 2.66 11.36
N ALA A 54 2.22 1.77 11.29
CA ALA A 54 1.78 1.17 10.03
C ALA A 54 1.30 2.24 9.03
N LEU A 55 0.49 3.20 9.47
CA LEU A 55 0.01 4.29 8.63
C LEU A 55 1.16 5.16 8.09
N VAL A 56 2.12 5.50 8.95
CA VAL A 56 3.29 6.29 8.55
C VAL A 56 4.13 5.52 7.53
N PHE A 57 4.42 4.25 7.80
CA PHE A 57 5.19 3.40 6.89
C PHE A 57 4.52 3.24 5.52
N THR A 58 3.20 3.00 5.52
CA THR A 58 2.42 2.89 4.27
C THR A 58 2.40 4.20 3.50
N GLY A 59 2.27 5.35 4.16
CA GLY A 59 2.35 6.67 3.52
C GLY A 59 3.65 6.86 2.73
N PHE A 60 4.80 6.57 3.32
CA PHE A 60 6.09 6.64 2.63
C PHE A 60 6.18 5.65 1.45
N ALA A 61 5.70 4.42 1.64
CA ALA A 61 5.72 3.39 0.59
C ALA A 61 4.84 3.78 -0.61
N ILE A 62 3.65 4.34 -0.35
CA ILE A 62 2.69 4.83 -1.36
C ILE A 62 3.33 5.92 -2.20
N VAL A 63 3.96 6.92 -1.60
CA VAL A 63 4.62 8.01 -2.35
C VAL A 63 5.71 7.47 -3.28
N LYS A 64 6.53 6.54 -2.79
CA LYS A 64 7.59 5.91 -3.61
C LYS A 64 7.00 5.10 -4.77
N LYS A 65 5.93 4.33 -4.52
CA LYS A 65 5.24 3.54 -5.55
C LYS A 65 4.53 4.41 -6.57
N ALA A 66 3.86 5.47 -6.15
CA ALA A 66 3.18 6.42 -7.04
C ALA A 66 4.15 6.98 -8.08
N LYS A 67 5.30 7.51 -7.63
CA LYS A 67 6.36 8.00 -8.52
C LYS A 67 6.82 6.94 -9.52
N LYS A 68 7.01 5.69 -9.07
CA LYS A 68 7.42 4.57 -9.93
C LYS A 68 6.36 4.22 -10.99
N TYR A 69 5.08 4.29 -10.65
CA TYR A 69 4.00 3.94 -11.57
C TYR A 69 3.70 5.07 -12.57
N THR A 70 3.89 6.33 -12.20
CA THR A 70 3.83 7.47 -13.14
C THR A 70 4.83 7.28 -14.28
N VAL A 71 6.09 6.97 -13.98
CA VAL A 71 7.12 6.74 -15.01
C VAL A 71 6.75 5.57 -15.93
N GLN A 72 6.20 4.48 -15.37
CA GLN A 72 5.74 3.34 -16.18
C GLN A 72 4.59 3.73 -17.10
N TYR A 73 3.63 4.50 -16.60
CA TYR A 73 2.48 4.96 -17.38
C TYR A 73 2.90 5.91 -18.51
N GLU A 74 3.76 6.90 -18.23
CA GLU A 74 4.32 7.81 -19.23
C GLU A 74 5.09 7.05 -20.33
N SER A 75 5.85 6.02 -19.94
CA SER A 75 6.58 5.20 -20.92
C SER A 75 5.63 4.41 -21.84
N LEU A 76 4.46 3.99 -21.34
CA LEU A 76 3.43 3.34 -22.16
C LEU A 76 2.78 4.33 -23.14
N ILE A 77 2.50 5.56 -22.70
CA ILE A 77 1.99 6.62 -23.59
C ILE A 77 2.99 6.91 -24.71
N LYS A 78 4.27 7.11 -24.37
CA LYS A 78 5.32 7.43 -25.35
C LYS A 78 5.54 6.31 -26.38
N ARG A 79 5.29 5.05 -26.02
CA ARG A 79 5.37 3.91 -26.97
C ARG A 79 4.17 3.81 -27.92
N LYS A 80 3.03 4.42 -27.56
CA LYS A 80 1.79 4.41 -28.36
C LYS A 80 1.73 5.58 -29.36
N SER A 81 2.41 6.68 -29.04
CA SER A 81 2.60 7.86 -29.92
C SER A 81 3.71 7.63 -30.94
#